data_AF-A0A535X2E1-F1
#
_entry.id   AF-A0A535X2E1-F1
#
_cell.length_a   1.000
_cell.length_b   1.000
_cell.length_c   1.000
_cell.angle_alpha   90.00
_cell.angle_beta   90.00
_cell.angle_gamma   90.00
#
_symmetry.space_group_name_H-M   'P 1'
#
loop_
_entity.id
_entity.type
_entity.pdbx_description
1 polymer ?
#
loop_
_entity_poly.entity_id
_entity_poly.type
_entity_poly.pdbx_seq_one_letter_code
_entity_poly.pdbx_strand_id
1 'polypeptide(L)' 'YREVRPPERLVYTWAWQGTRMDGIETLVTVDFREAGPGTEIFLTHEGFRTEGDHSAHRGAWIGCFDRLSQAKSSRR' A
#
# COMPACT_ATOMS: atom_id res chain seq x y z
N TYR A 1 -11.24 4.75 -6.41
CA TYR A 1 -10.04 5.60 -6.46
C TYR A 1 -10.41 7.03 -6.11
N ARG A 2 -9.56 7.73 -5.35
CA ARG A 2 -9.75 9.13 -4.91
C ARG A 2 -8.84 10.09 -5.69
N GLU A 3 -7.60 9.68 -6.00
CA GLU A 3 -6.65 10.46 -6.82
C GLU A 3 -5.80 9.51 -7.68
N VAL A 4 -5.54 9.89 -8.93
CA VAL A 4 -4.57 9.25 -9.82
C VAL A 4 -3.75 10.35 -10.49
N ARG A 5 -2.49 10.52 -10.09
CA ARG A 5 -1.58 11.53 -10.64
C ARG A 5 -0.29 10.87 -11.13
N PRO A 6 -0.22 10.43 -12.39
CA PRO A 6 0.98 9.80 -12.92
C PRO A 6 2.16 10.81 -13.05
N PRO A 7 3.42 10.40 -12.81
CA PRO A 7 3.85 9.12 -12.22
C PRO A 7 3.92 9.14 -10.67
N GLU A 8 3.43 10.20 -10.02
CA GLU A 8 3.82 10.60 -8.66
C GLU A 8 2.93 10.05 -7.54
N ARG A 9 1.62 9.88 -7.76
CA ARG A 9 0.68 9.59 -6.68
C ARG A 9 -0.53 8.75 -7.09
N LEU A 10 -0.93 7.86 -6.17
CA LEU A 10 -2.18 7.11 -6.23
C LEU A 10 -2.86 7.12 -4.85
N VAL A 11 -4.14 7.49 -4.80
CA VAL A 11 -4.96 7.44 -3.58
C VAL A 11 -6.23 6.65 -3.83
N TYR A 12 -6.54 5.69 -2.97
CA TYR A 12 -7.76 4.89 -3.06
C TYR A 12 -8.26 4.44 -1.71
N THR A 13 -9.54 4.12 -1.65
CA THR A 13 -10.17 3.56 -0.47
C THR A 13 -10.12 2.05 -0.50
N TRP A 14 -10.06 1.46 0.69
CA TRP A 14 -9.96 0.02 0.89
C TRP A 14 -10.99 -0.41 1.93
N ALA A 15 -11.73 -1.48 1.65
CA ALA A 15 -12.67 -2.07 2.60
C ALA A 15 -12.51 -3.58 2.57
N TRP A 16 -12.11 -4.17 3.71
CA TRP A 16 -11.90 -5.61 3.80
C TRP A 16 -13.23 -6.30 4.07
N GLN A 17 -13.61 -7.27 3.24
CA GLN A 17 -14.87 -8.00 3.39
C GLN A 17 -14.69 -9.26 4.25
N GLY A 18 -15.73 -9.60 5.03
CA GLY A 18 -15.83 -10.90 5.72
C GLY A 18 -15.00 -11.07 6.99
N THR A 19 -14.56 -9.98 7.63
CA THR A 19 -13.83 -10.02 8.91
C THR A 19 -14.34 -8.94 9.87
N ARG A 20 -13.67 -8.73 11.01
CA ARG A 20 -13.96 -7.61 11.94
C ARG A 20 -13.83 -6.21 11.31
N MET A 21 -13.26 -6.13 10.12
CA MET A 21 -13.10 -4.90 9.34
C MET A 21 -14.23 -4.66 8.33
N ASP A 22 -15.25 -5.52 8.30
CA ASP A 22 -16.34 -5.43 7.32
C ASP A 22 -17.11 -4.11 7.43
N GLY A 23 -17.37 -3.51 6.27
CA GLY A 23 -17.99 -2.18 6.17
C GLY A 23 -17.14 -1.00 6.65
N ILE A 24 -15.88 -1.20 7.05
CA ILE A 24 -14.97 -0.12 7.42
C ILE A 24 -14.11 0.26 6.20
N GLU A 25 -14.26 1.50 5.75
CA GLU A 25 -13.42 2.09 4.71
C GLU A 25 -12.15 2.69 5.33
N THR A 26 -10.98 2.24 4.87
CA THR A 26 -9.65 2.81 5.14
C THR A 26 -9.12 3.51 3.88
N LEU A 27 -8.09 4.34 4.04
CA LEU A 27 -7.48 5.09 2.94
C LEU A 27 -6.05 4.62 2.70
N VAL A 28 -5.71 4.34 1.45
CA VAL A 28 -4.36 4.02 1.01
C VAL A 28 -3.85 5.17 0.12
N THR A 29 -2.71 5.73 0.51
CA THR A 29 -1.96 6.72 -0.25
C THR A 29 -0.61 6.12 -0.62
N VAL A 30 -0.28 6.15 -1.91
CA VAL A 30 1.01 5.72 -2.45
C VAL A 30 1.66 6.89 -3.16
N ASP A 31 2.83 7.28 -2.68
CA ASP A 31 3.69 8.30 -3.28
C ASP A 31 4.92 7.64 -3.90
N PHE A 32 5.24 8.05 -5.12
CA PHE A 32 6.40 7.59 -5.88
C PHE A 32 7.39 8.74 -6.00
N ARG A 33 8.66 8.46 -5.70
CA ARG A 33 9.76 9.41 -5.89
C ARG A 33 10.86 8.78 -6.72
N GLU A 34 11.50 9.59 -7.54
CA GLU A 34 12.69 9.16 -8.28
C GLU A 34 13.81 8.81 -7.29
N ALA A 35 14.46 7.66 -7.50
CA ALA A 35 15.56 7.18 -6.68
C ALA A 35 16.65 6.57 -7.56
N GLY A 36 17.30 7.44 -8.35
CA GLY A 36 18.32 7.03 -9.33
C GLY A 36 17.75 6.07 -10.37
N PRO A 37 18.30 4.85 -10.52
CA PRO A 37 17.75 3.85 -11.46
C PRO A 37 16.44 3.21 -10.96
N GLY A 38 15.99 3.53 -9.74
CA GLY A 38 14.81 2.97 -9.12
C GLY A 38 13.76 4.02 -8.74
N THR A 39 12.76 3.55 -7.99
CA THR A 39 11.68 4.38 -7.46
C THR A 39 11.56 4.10 -5.98
N GLU A 40 11.58 5.17 -5.18
CA GLU A 40 11.22 5.08 -3.77
C GLU A 40 9.69 5.15 -3.64
N ILE A 41 9.12 4.23 -2.86
CA ILE A 41 7.68 4.13 -2.66
C ILE A 41 7.38 4.40 -1.19
N PHE A 42 6.53 5.40 -0.93
CA PHE A 42 5.97 5.66 0.38
C PHE A 42 4.51 5.23 0.37
N LEU A 43 4.15 4.30 1.27
CA LEU A 43 2.78 3.86 1.43
C LEU A 43 2.28 4.21 2.83
N THR A 44 1.19 4.98 2.85
CA THR A 44 0.42 5.27 4.07
C THR A 44 -0.93 4.57 3.95
N HIS A 45 -1.27 3.77 4.97
CA HIS A 45 -2.58 3.14 5.09
C HIS A 45 -3.17 3.54 6.43
N GLU A 46 -4.30 4.23 6.40
CA GLU A 46 -4.89 4.87 7.59
C GLU A 46 -6.41 4.66 7.68
N GLY A 47 -7.00 5.01 8.84
CA GLY A 47 -8.42 4.80 9.13
C GLY A 47 -8.73 3.50 9.88
N PHE A 48 -7.71 2.80 10.40
CA PHE A 48 -7.92 1.58 11.19
C PHE A 48 -8.56 1.88 12.55
N ARG A 49 -9.47 1.00 12.99
CA ARG A 49 -10.09 1.11 14.32
C ARG A 49 -9.23 0.54 15.45
N THR A 50 -8.31 -0.36 15.13
CA THR A 50 -7.46 -1.02 16.13
C THR A 50 -6.01 -1.10 15.66
N GLU A 51 -5.08 -1.08 16.62
CA GLU A 51 -3.65 -1.28 16.35
C GLU A 51 -3.36 -2.65 15.74
N GLY A 52 -4.15 -3.67 16.09
CA GLY A 52 -4.03 -5.01 15.51
C GLY A 52 -4.33 -5.03 14.01
N ASP A 53 -5.34 -4.28 13.54
CA ASP A 53 -5.66 -4.21 12.11
C ASP A 53 -4.57 -3.45 11.35
N HIS A 54 -4.13 -2.33 11.91
CA HIS A 54 -3.00 -1.58 11.37
C HIS A 54 -1.74 -2.46 11.24
N SER A 55 -1.40 -3.22 12.28
CA SER A 55 -0.21 -4.08 12.30
C SER A 55 -0.31 -5.24 11.32
N ALA A 56 -1.48 -5.86 11.19
CA ALA A 56 -1.73 -6.91 10.20
C ALA A 56 -1.56 -6.39 8.77
N HIS A 57 -2.13 -5.22 8.46
CA HIS A 57 -1.99 -4.62 7.12
C HIS A 57 -0.56 -4.15 6.85
N ARG A 58 0.15 -3.62 7.87
CA ARG A 58 1.58 -3.30 7.76
C ARG A 58 2.39 -4.53 7.37
N GLY A 59 2.17 -5.67 8.04
CA GLY A 59 2.85 -6.93 7.71
C GLY A 59 2.54 -7.42 6.30
N ALA A 60 1.27 -7.34 5.88
CA ALA A 60 0.87 -7.70 4.52
C ALA A 60 1.56 -6.84 3.46
N TRP A 61 1.63 -5.52 3.67
CA TRP A 61 2.31 -4.60 2.76
C TRP A 61 3.82 -4.85 2.66
N ILE A 62 4.49 -5.12 3.78
CA ILE A 62 5.91 -5.50 3.77
C ILE A 62 6.12 -6.74 2.88
N GLY A 63 5.31 -7.78 3.06
CA GLY A 63 5.39 -8.98 2.22
C GLY A 63 5.06 -8.74 0.74
N CYS A 64 4.24 -7.74 0.41
CA CYS A 64 4.03 -7.30 -0.97
C CYS A 64 5.29 -6.63 -1.54
N PHE A 65 5.92 -5.73 -0.79
CA PHE A 65 7.15 -5.06 -1.22
C PHE A 65 8.34 -6.02 -1.37
N ASP A 66 8.47 -7.01 -0.49
CA ASP A 66 9.49 -8.05 -0.60
C ASP A 66 9.35 -8.85 -1.91
N ARG A 67 8.12 -9.25 -2.25
CA ARG A 67 7.83 -9.96 -3.52
C ARG A 67 8.04 -9.06 -4.73
N LEU A 68 7.65 -7.79 -4.65
CA LEU A 68 7.88 -6.82 -5.73
C LEU A 68 9.38 -6.65 -6.01
N SER A 69 10.19 -6.55 -4.95
CA SER A 69 11.65 -6.49 -5.05
C SER A 69 12.22 -7.72 -5.76
N GLN A 70 11.80 -8.93 -5.35
CA GLN A 70 12.23 -10.19 -5.97
C GLN A 70 11.85 -10.27 -7.45
N ALA A 71 10.61 -9.90 -7.81
CA ALA A 71 10.13 -9.92 -9.19
C ALA A 71 10.87 -8.91 -10.09
N LYS A 72 11.34 -7.78 -9.53
CA LYS A 72 12.21 -6.83 -10.25
C LYS A 72 13.61 -7.40 -10.44
N SER A 73 14.13 -8.21 -9.51
CA SER A 73 15.44 -8.86 -9.64
C SER A 73 15.46 -10.05 -10.60
N SER A 74 14.33 -10.71 -10.85
CA SER A 74 14.24 -11.90 -11.72
C SER A 74 14.14 -11.60 -13.21
N ARG A 75 14.05 -10.33 -13.61
CA ARG A 75 13.93 -9.89 -15.00
C ARG A 75 15.30 -9.38 -15.46
N ARG A 76 16.22 -10.31 -15.73
CA ARG A 76 17.44 -10.09 -16.52
C ARG A 76 17.15 -10.33 -18.00
#